data_AF-N9V0I1-F1
#
_entry.id   AF-N9V0I1-F1
#
_cell.length_a   1.000
_cell.length_b   1.000
_cell.length_c   1.000
_cell.angle_alpha   90.00
_cell.angle_beta   90.00
_cell.angle_gamma   90.00
#
_symmetry.space_group_name_H-M   'P 1'
#
loop_
_entity.id
_entity.type
_entity.pdbx_description
1 polymer ?
#
loop_
_entity_poly.entity_id
_entity_poly.type
_entity_poly.pdbx_seq_one_letter_code
_entity_poly.pdbx_strand_id
1 'polypeptide(L)'
;MKKVILGIVGVIVVLGLAIGVKIYVFPEPTHLDVLSNLELTFEGMEESGKASIKGNDIQYDGDDKEVLDFIASLKYEISPNKNLSNYDDVEVKVIFDEKARKEANVELESTSRTYQVRGLEETPEQKAERVEIIDGHEVPRDWELEDEDKKAYIEYLKQLENAEDELVEEKGAYTEWMKGNSKEETKKENKEFLTKDYANNSTVAFKRANEYGLTSSQEFKVQPIIKKDKTIGYECIFKGSE
;
A
#
# COMPACT_ATOMS: atom_id res chain seq x y z
N MET A 1 57.96 -39.70 25.36
CA MET A 1 56.63 -39.13 25.00
C MET A 1 56.01 -38.65 26.32
N LYS A 2 55.62 -37.41 26.61
CA LYS A 2 55.30 -36.16 25.89
C LYS A 2 55.77 -34.95 26.75
N LYS A 3 55.99 -33.81 26.10
CA LYS A 3 56.51 -32.52 26.62
C LYS A 3 55.44 -31.75 27.43
N VAL A 4 55.72 -31.29 28.66
CA VAL A 4 56.00 -29.90 29.11
C VAL A 4 55.18 -28.80 28.40
N ILE A 5 54.47 -27.94 29.17
CA ILE A 5 54.63 -26.47 29.19
C ILE A 5 53.99 -25.87 30.46
N LEU A 6 54.84 -25.12 31.15
CA LEU A 6 54.67 -24.31 32.35
C LEU A 6 54.40 -22.85 31.91
N GLY A 7 53.58 -22.08 32.63
CA GLY A 7 53.63 -20.62 32.50
C GLY A 7 52.39 -19.84 32.92
N ILE A 8 52.34 -19.43 34.20
CA ILE A 8 51.56 -18.29 34.70
C ILE A 8 52.41 -17.03 34.46
N VAL A 9 51.90 -16.01 33.75
CA VAL A 9 52.15 -14.58 34.04
C VAL A 9 51.02 -13.76 33.40
N GLY A 10 50.22 -13.08 34.23
CA GLY A 10 49.49 -11.90 33.79
C GLY A 10 50.39 -10.67 33.96
N VAL A 11 50.42 -9.77 32.97
CA VAL A 11 50.48 -8.31 33.11
C VAL A 11 50.13 -7.72 31.75
N ILE A 12 49.11 -6.88 31.77
CA ILE A 12 48.65 -6.01 30.68
C ILE A 12 49.73 -4.97 30.39
N VAL A 13 50.18 -4.88 29.14
CA VAL A 13 50.84 -3.68 28.61
C VAL A 13 50.05 -3.24 27.38
N VAL A 14 49.14 -2.30 27.60
CA VAL A 14 48.50 -1.52 26.56
C VAL A 14 49.56 -0.59 25.97
N LEU A 15 50.08 -0.94 24.80
CA LEU A 15 50.86 -0.03 23.96
C LEU A 15 49.95 0.47 22.84
N GLY A 16 49.51 1.71 23.01
CA GLY A 16 48.67 2.43 22.06
C GLY A 16 49.35 2.58 20.70
N LEU A 17 48.83 1.85 19.72
CA LEU A 17 48.81 2.29 18.34
C LEU A 17 47.39 2.76 18.07
N ALA A 18 47.14 4.04 18.29
CA ALA A 18 46.00 4.74 17.71
C ALA A 18 46.20 4.83 16.20
N ILE A 19 46.14 3.69 15.51
CA ILE A 19 45.81 3.69 14.09
C ILE A 19 44.35 4.13 14.06
N GLY A 20 44.13 5.39 13.69
CA GLY A 20 42.80 5.88 13.34
C GLY A 20 42.30 5.08 12.15
N VAL A 21 41.77 3.89 12.41
CA VAL A 21 40.90 3.20 11.48
C VAL A 21 39.65 4.08 11.48
N LYS A 22 39.60 5.04 10.55
CA LYS A 22 38.32 5.58 10.09
C LYS A 22 37.54 4.37 9.61
N ILE A 23 36.69 3.83 10.47
CA ILE A 23 35.64 2.92 10.06
C ILE A 23 34.84 3.74 9.05
N TYR A 24 35.01 3.42 7.77
CA TYR A 24 34.25 4.04 6.70
C TYR A 24 32.84 3.48 6.87
N VAL A 25 32.04 4.16 7.70
CA VAL A 25 30.62 3.87 7.84
C VAL A 25 30.01 4.36 6.54
N PHE A 26 29.85 3.44 5.59
CA PHE A 26 29.06 3.72 4.40
C PHE A 26 27.63 4.02 4.88
N PRO A 27 27.05 5.18 4.52
CA PRO A 27 25.67 5.46 4.87
C PRO A 27 24.78 4.36 4.28
N GLU A 28 23.79 3.91 5.05
CA GLU A 28 22.80 2.97 4.55
C GLU A 28 22.07 3.60 3.35
N PRO A 29 21.72 2.79 2.32
CA PRO A 29 21.05 3.31 1.14
C PRO A 29 19.67 3.87 1.49
N THR A 30 19.27 4.91 0.76
CA THR A 30 17.90 5.44 0.82
C THR A 30 16.99 4.50 0.05
N HIS A 31 16.08 3.83 0.73
CA HIS A 31 15.07 3.00 0.07
C HIS A 31 13.92 3.86 -0.44
N LEU A 32 13.58 3.74 -1.73
CA LEU A 32 12.49 4.48 -2.36
C LEU A 32 11.52 3.53 -3.06
N ASP A 33 10.22 3.69 -2.78
CA ASP A 33 9.15 3.15 -3.61
C ASP A 33 8.62 4.23 -4.54
N VAL A 34 9.09 4.17 -5.79
CA VAL A 34 8.78 5.15 -6.82
C VAL A 34 7.59 4.75 -7.69
N LEU A 35 6.87 3.68 -7.35
CA LEU A 35 5.70 3.18 -8.09
C LEU A 35 4.43 3.10 -7.24
N SER A 36 4.53 3.26 -5.91
CA SER A 36 3.38 3.08 -5.02
C SER A 36 2.23 4.09 -5.18
N ASN A 37 2.54 5.33 -5.54
CA ASN A 37 1.54 6.40 -5.74
C ASN A 37 1.36 6.77 -7.21
N LEU A 38 1.74 5.88 -8.12
CA LEU A 38 1.62 6.13 -9.55
C LEU A 38 0.14 6.02 -9.97
N GLU A 39 -0.42 7.12 -10.43
CA GLU A 39 -1.79 7.20 -10.95
C GLU A 39 -1.79 6.96 -12.46
N LEU A 40 -2.40 5.85 -12.88
CA LEU A 40 -2.70 5.57 -14.28
C LEU A 40 -4.10 6.03 -14.65
N THR A 41 -4.27 6.39 -15.91
CA THR A 41 -5.59 6.62 -16.53
C THR A 41 -5.69 5.81 -17.80
N PHE A 42 -6.82 5.12 -17.95
CA PHE A 42 -7.21 4.38 -19.14
C PHE A 42 -8.36 5.13 -19.81
N GLU A 43 -8.19 5.49 -21.08
CA GLU A 43 -9.18 6.27 -21.83
C GLU A 43 -9.42 5.67 -23.21
N GLY A 44 -10.63 5.88 -23.73
CA GLY A 44 -11.06 5.43 -25.04
C GLY A 44 -11.96 4.20 -24.99
N MET A 45 -12.16 3.58 -26.14
CA MET A 45 -13.02 2.41 -26.29
C MET A 45 -12.21 1.12 -26.17
N GLU A 46 -12.89 0.04 -25.80
CA GLU A 46 -12.39 -1.35 -25.90
C GLU A 46 -11.63 -1.57 -27.22
N GLU A 47 -10.53 -2.33 -27.20
CA GLU A 47 -9.61 -2.60 -28.32
C GLU A 47 -8.83 -1.40 -28.88
N SER A 48 -9.17 -0.17 -28.49
CA SER A 48 -8.52 1.08 -28.95
C SER A 48 -8.01 1.95 -27.81
N GLY A 49 -8.16 1.47 -26.57
CA GLY A 49 -7.88 2.20 -25.34
C GLY A 49 -6.41 2.58 -25.23
N LYS A 50 -6.14 3.62 -24.45
CA LYS A 50 -4.79 4.14 -24.20
C LYS A 50 -4.55 4.26 -22.71
N ALA A 51 -3.32 3.98 -22.31
CA ALA A 51 -2.85 4.19 -20.96
C ALA A 51 -1.95 5.43 -20.90
N SER A 52 -2.12 6.23 -19.85
CA SER A 52 -1.27 7.38 -19.55
C SER A 52 -1.03 7.50 -18.05
N ILE A 53 0.07 8.17 -17.67
CA ILE A 53 0.35 8.50 -16.27
C ILE A 53 -0.19 9.90 -16.01
N LYS A 54 -1.08 10.00 -15.04
CA LYS A 54 -1.66 11.27 -14.58
C LYS A 54 -0.75 11.98 -13.58
N GLY A 55 -0.09 11.20 -12.74
CA GLY A 55 0.83 11.71 -11.73
C GLY A 55 1.51 10.59 -10.96
N ASN A 56 2.53 10.97 -10.20
CA ASN A 56 3.16 10.08 -9.24
C ASN A 56 3.77 10.91 -8.11
N ASP A 57 3.21 10.78 -6.92
CA ASP A 57 3.70 11.50 -5.74
C ASP A 57 4.68 10.62 -4.96
N ILE A 58 5.96 10.68 -5.35
CA ILE A 58 7.03 9.89 -4.73
C ILE A 58 7.30 10.45 -3.35
N GLN A 59 7.10 9.61 -2.32
CA GLN A 59 7.30 10.01 -0.93
C GLN A 59 8.79 10.00 -0.60
N TYR A 60 9.34 11.19 -0.35
CA TYR A 60 10.69 11.37 0.18
C TYR A 60 10.71 12.64 1.04
N ASP A 61 11.03 12.49 2.33
CA ASP A 61 11.00 13.56 3.33
C ASP A 61 12.39 14.10 3.71
N GLY A 62 13.45 13.53 3.11
CA GLY A 62 14.82 14.01 3.25
C GLY A 62 15.11 15.25 2.38
N ASP A 63 16.27 15.85 2.62
CA ASP A 63 16.76 17.04 1.91
C ASP A 63 18.06 16.78 1.11
N ASP A 64 18.45 15.51 0.95
CA ASP A 64 19.62 15.12 0.17
C ASP A 64 19.41 15.51 -1.30
N LYS A 65 20.30 16.36 -1.80
CA LYS A 65 20.16 16.96 -3.13
C LYS A 65 20.29 15.90 -4.22
N GLU A 66 21.20 14.95 -4.06
CA GLU A 66 21.47 13.89 -5.00
C GLU A 66 20.25 12.95 -5.10
N VAL A 67 19.60 12.65 -3.98
CA VAL A 67 18.33 11.88 -3.97
C VAL A 67 17.20 12.65 -4.65
N LEU A 68 17.03 13.95 -4.34
CA LEU A 68 16.01 14.79 -4.97
C LEU A 68 16.21 14.93 -6.49
N ASP A 69 17.46 15.13 -6.92
CA ASP A 69 17.82 15.21 -8.33
C ASP A 69 17.58 13.86 -9.04
N PHE A 70 17.89 12.74 -8.36
CA PHE A 70 17.59 11.40 -8.86
C PHE A 70 16.09 11.19 -9.04
N ILE A 71 15.27 11.48 -8.03
CA ILE A 71 13.80 11.40 -8.08
C ILE A 71 13.25 12.25 -9.24
N ALA A 72 13.72 13.50 -9.38
CA ALA A 72 13.28 14.39 -10.44
C ALA A 72 13.69 13.93 -11.85
N SER A 73 14.71 13.06 -11.95
CA SER A 73 15.19 12.51 -13.23
C SER A 73 14.42 11.27 -13.71
N LEU A 74 13.61 10.66 -12.85
CA LEU A 74 12.89 9.43 -13.14
C LEU A 74 11.91 9.64 -14.30
N LYS A 75 11.87 8.65 -15.20
CA LYS A 75 10.87 8.55 -16.27
C LYS A 75 10.13 7.24 -16.14
N TYR A 76 8.97 7.18 -16.78
CA TYR A 76 8.12 6.01 -16.74
C TYR A 76 7.70 5.64 -18.16
N GLU A 77 7.71 4.34 -18.44
CA GLU A 77 7.26 3.76 -19.70
C GLU A 77 6.12 2.79 -19.42
N ILE A 78 5.06 2.85 -20.21
CA ILE A 78 3.91 1.95 -20.13
C ILE A 78 3.93 1.03 -21.35
N SER A 79 3.78 -0.27 -21.15
CA SER A 79 3.77 -1.25 -22.23
C SER A 79 2.78 -2.40 -21.97
N PRO A 80 1.84 -2.68 -22.90
CA PRO A 80 1.42 -1.81 -24.00
C PRO A 80 0.75 -0.53 -23.49
N ASN A 81 0.74 0.54 -24.29
CA ASN A 81 0.10 1.81 -23.92
C ASN A 81 -1.07 2.23 -24.83
N LYS A 82 -1.42 1.41 -25.81
CA LYS A 82 -2.45 1.67 -26.82
C LYS A 82 -3.03 0.35 -27.32
N ASN A 83 -4.17 0.44 -28.01
CA ASN A 83 -4.94 -0.70 -28.48
C ASN A 83 -5.28 -1.65 -27.32
N LEU A 84 -5.63 -1.06 -26.17
CA LEU A 84 -5.95 -1.78 -24.95
C LEU A 84 -7.42 -2.12 -24.92
N SER A 85 -7.73 -3.25 -24.30
CA SER A 85 -9.06 -3.69 -23.89
C SER A 85 -9.15 -3.74 -22.37
N ASN A 86 -10.37 -3.70 -21.83
CA ASN A 86 -10.58 -3.97 -20.42
C ASN A 86 -9.99 -5.35 -20.07
N TYR A 87 -9.39 -5.43 -18.88
CA TYR A 87 -8.72 -6.60 -18.33
C TYR A 87 -7.37 -6.98 -18.97
N ASP A 88 -6.90 -6.23 -19.96
CA ASP A 88 -5.50 -6.33 -20.41
C ASP A 88 -4.54 -5.96 -19.27
N ASP A 89 -3.36 -6.57 -19.27
CA ASP A 89 -2.27 -6.22 -18.38
C ASP A 89 -1.34 -5.20 -19.04
N VAL A 90 -1.08 -4.09 -18.35
CA VAL A 90 -0.05 -3.11 -18.73
C VAL A 90 1.06 -3.07 -17.70
N GLU A 91 2.31 -3.09 -18.16
CA GLU A 91 3.48 -2.95 -17.29
C GLU A 91 3.98 -1.50 -17.32
N VAL A 92 4.13 -0.89 -16.14
CA VAL A 92 4.83 0.38 -15.96
C VAL A 92 6.26 0.11 -15.51
N LYS A 93 7.25 0.59 -16.27
CA LYS A 93 8.68 0.50 -15.95
C LYS A 93 9.25 1.86 -15.60
N VAL A 94 10.10 1.89 -14.58
CA VAL A 94 10.89 3.07 -14.22
C VAL A 94 12.16 3.08 -15.06
N ILE A 95 12.41 4.19 -15.74
CA ILE A 95 13.60 4.45 -16.52
C ILE A 95 14.44 5.49 -15.77
N PHE A 96 15.69 5.13 -15.45
CA PHE A 96 16.59 5.94 -14.65
C PHE A 96 18.05 5.73 -15.03
N ASP A 97 18.91 6.67 -14.65
CA ASP A 97 20.36 6.55 -14.82
C ASP A 97 20.97 5.79 -13.63
N GLU A 98 21.57 4.63 -13.90
CA GLU A 98 22.15 3.76 -12.87
C GLU A 98 23.36 4.39 -12.16
N LYS A 99 24.08 5.30 -12.82
CA LYS A 99 25.16 6.05 -12.19
C LYS A 99 24.59 7.08 -11.22
N ALA A 100 23.57 7.84 -11.63
CA ALA A 100 22.88 8.80 -10.77
C ALA A 100 22.28 8.11 -9.53
N ARG A 101 21.66 6.93 -9.70
CA ARG A 101 21.13 6.12 -8.59
C ARG A 101 22.21 5.75 -7.57
N LYS A 102 23.38 5.32 -8.04
CA LYS A 102 24.52 4.94 -7.20
C LYS A 102 25.15 6.13 -6.50
N GLU A 103 25.25 7.27 -7.19
CA GLU A 103 25.76 8.52 -6.61
C GLU A 103 24.83 9.03 -5.50
N ALA A 104 23.51 8.90 -5.68
CA ALA A 104 22.50 9.21 -4.66
C ALA A 104 22.37 8.13 -3.57
N ASN A 105 23.11 7.02 -3.66
CA ASN A 105 23.01 5.87 -2.75
C ASN A 105 21.56 5.38 -2.54
N VAL A 106 20.76 5.33 -3.62
CA VAL A 106 19.34 4.94 -3.56
C VAL A 106 19.16 3.46 -3.90
N GLU A 107 18.31 2.76 -3.17
CA GLU A 107 17.81 1.43 -3.53
C GLU A 107 16.31 1.50 -3.84
N LEU A 108 15.91 1.08 -5.04
CA LEU A 108 14.51 1.07 -5.45
C LEU A 108 13.85 -0.23 -4.99
N GLU A 109 12.70 -0.15 -4.33
CA GLU A 109 11.94 -1.33 -3.90
C GLU A 109 11.45 -2.17 -5.10
N SER A 110 11.05 -1.48 -6.17
CA SER A 110 10.64 -2.11 -7.43
C SER A 110 10.96 -1.19 -8.60
N THR A 111 11.23 -1.79 -9.76
CA THR A 111 11.52 -1.07 -11.01
C THR A 111 10.43 -1.27 -12.08
N SER A 112 9.47 -2.16 -11.83
CA SER A 112 8.25 -2.27 -12.62
C SER A 112 7.06 -2.75 -11.81
N ARG A 113 5.85 -2.47 -12.31
CA ARG A 113 4.58 -2.96 -11.75
C ARG A 113 3.55 -3.15 -12.86
N THR A 114 2.79 -4.24 -12.77
CA THR A 114 1.68 -4.52 -13.69
C THR A 114 0.37 -3.99 -13.15
N TYR A 115 -0.46 -3.42 -14.03
CA TYR A 115 -1.79 -2.91 -13.74
C TYR A 115 -2.79 -3.51 -14.73
N GLN A 116 -3.97 -3.84 -14.22
CA GLN A 116 -5.06 -4.31 -15.07
C GLN A 116 -5.88 -3.13 -15.58
N VAL A 117 -6.09 -3.07 -16.89
CA VAL A 117 -6.90 -2.04 -17.55
C VAL A 117 -8.36 -2.20 -17.14
N ARG A 118 -9.02 -1.11 -16.75
CA ARG A 118 -10.45 -1.07 -16.42
C ARG A 118 -11.04 0.28 -16.81
N GLY A 119 -12.34 0.28 -17.12
CA GLY A 119 -13.12 1.49 -17.38
C GLY A 119 -13.01 2.04 -18.79
N LEU A 120 -12.53 1.25 -19.76
CA LEU A 120 -12.68 1.61 -21.18
C LEU A 120 -14.14 1.47 -21.61
N GLU A 121 -14.57 2.34 -22.52
CA GLU A 121 -15.94 2.35 -23.04
C GLU A 121 -16.21 1.12 -23.92
N GLU A 122 -17.33 0.44 -23.68
CA GLU A 122 -17.76 -0.73 -24.45
C GLU A 122 -18.98 -0.37 -25.31
N THR A 123 -19.10 -1.00 -26.48
CA THR A 123 -20.37 -0.99 -27.22
C THR A 123 -21.43 -1.82 -26.47
N PRO A 124 -22.73 -1.55 -26.69
CA PRO A 124 -23.80 -2.38 -26.11
C PRO A 124 -23.65 -3.87 -26.44
N GLU A 125 -23.18 -4.19 -27.64
CA GLU A 125 -22.94 -5.56 -28.09
C GLU A 125 -21.80 -6.23 -27.29
N GLN A 126 -20.63 -5.60 -27.20
CA GLN A 126 -19.49 -6.11 -26.41
C GLN A 126 -19.86 -6.28 -24.94
N LYS A 127 -20.58 -5.30 -24.38
CA LYS A 127 -21.07 -5.39 -23.01
C LYS A 127 -22.05 -6.55 -22.83
N ALA A 128 -22.98 -6.75 -23.77
CA ALA A 128 -23.94 -7.85 -23.72
C ALA A 128 -23.30 -9.24 -23.83
N GLU A 129 -22.12 -9.36 -24.45
CA GLU A 129 -21.33 -10.61 -24.48
C GLU A 129 -20.74 -10.94 -23.10
N ARG A 130 -20.36 -9.94 -22.31
CA ARG A 130 -19.73 -10.12 -20.99
C ARG A 130 -20.73 -10.21 -19.84
N VAL A 131 -21.78 -9.39 -19.90
CA VAL A 131 -22.75 -9.26 -18.81
C VAL A 131 -24.17 -9.52 -19.31
N GLU A 132 -24.97 -10.06 -18.42
CA GLU A 132 -26.42 -10.10 -18.53
C GLU A 132 -27.02 -8.99 -17.65
N ILE A 133 -27.88 -8.16 -18.22
CA ILE A 133 -28.59 -7.13 -17.44
C ILE A 133 -29.87 -7.73 -16.89
N ILE A 134 -29.99 -7.79 -15.56
CA ILE A 134 -31.18 -8.31 -14.88
C ILE A 134 -31.61 -7.28 -13.84
N ASP A 135 -32.87 -6.84 -13.92
CA ASP A 135 -33.41 -5.76 -13.07
C ASP A 135 -32.59 -4.46 -13.08
N GLY A 136 -31.84 -4.19 -14.17
CA GLY A 136 -30.98 -3.01 -14.27
C GLY A 136 -29.57 -3.18 -13.71
N HIS A 137 -29.23 -4.34 -13.14
CA HIS A 137 -27.89 -4.65 -12.65
C HIS A 137 -27.13 -5.58 -13.59
N GLU A 138 -25.81 -5.39 -13.65
CA GLU A 138 -24.90 -6.19 -14.47
C GLU A 138 -24.49 -7.48 -13.74
N VAL A 139 -24.77 -8.62 -14.35
CA VAL A 139 -24.33 -9.94 -13.88
C VAL A 139 -23.31 -10.52 -14.86
N PRO A 140 -22.05 -10.76 -14.45
CA PRO A 140 -21.04 -11.38 -15.32
C PRO A 140 -21.47 -12.76 -15.81
N ARG A 141 -21.40 -12.99 -17.13
CA ARG A 141 -21.74 -14.29 -17.74
C ARG A 141 -20.71 -15.37 -17.42
N ASP A 142 -19.43 -15.00 -17.29
CA ASP A 142 -18.32 -15.93 -16.97
C ASP A 142 -18.44 -16.59 -15.60
N TRP A 143 -19.32 -16.09 -14.73
CA TRP A 143 -19.57 -16.72 -13.44
C TRP A 143 -20.48 -17.96 -13.55
N GLU A 144 -21.10 -18.15 -14.72
CA GLU A 144 -21.97 -19.31 -15.02
C GLU A 144 -23.01 -19.57 -13.91
N LEU A 145 -23.53 -18.50 -13.29
CA LEU A 145 -24.45 -18.60 -12.17
C LEU A 145 -25.78 -19.22 -12.60
N GLU A 146 -26.35 -20.04 -11.73
CA GLU A 146 -27.72 -20.52 -11.85
C GLU A 146 -28.73 -19.39 -11.53
N ASP A 147 -29.97 -19.51 -12.01
CA ASP A 147 -30.99 -18.46 -11.86
C ASP A 147 -31.27 -18.06 -10.40
N GLU A 148 -31.12 -18.99 -9.44
CA GLU A 148 -31.26 -18.70 -8.01
C GLU A 148 -30.11 -17.84 -7.48
N ASP A 149 -28.87 -18.11 -7.91
CA ASP A 149 -27.69 -17.36 -7.50
C ASP A 149 -27.65 -15.97 -8.13
N LYS A 150 -28.11 -15.85 -9.38
CA LYS A 150 -28.30 -14.53 -10.04
C LYS A 150 -29.26 -13.66 -9.23
N LYS A 151 -30.38 -14.21 -8.76
CA LYS A 151 -31.35 -13.47 -7.93
C LYS A 151 -30.75 -13.06 -6.59
N ALA A 152 -30.00 -13.95 -5.93
CA ALA A 152 -29.32 -13.64 -4.67
C ALA A 152 -28.29 -12.51 -4.85
N TYR A 153 -27.53 -12.52 -5.94
CA TYR A 153 -26.56 -11.47 -6.28
C TYR A 153 -27.24 -10.12 -6.53
N ILE A 154 -28.34 -10.10 -7.28
CA ILE A 154 -29.13 -8.88 -7.54
C ILE A 154 -29.73 -8.32 -6.24
N GLU A 155 -30.26 -9.18 -5.37
CA GLU A 155 -30.80 -8.76 -4.08
C GLU A 155 -29.70 -8.14 -3.20
N TYR A 156 -28.50 -8.71 -3.22
CA TYR A 156 -27.33 -8.14 -2.55
C TYR A 156 -26.97 -6.74 -3.11
N LEU A 157 -26.98 -6.56 -4.44
CA LEU A 157 -26.73 -5.25 -5.06
C LEU A 157 -27.79 -4.21 -4.67
N LYS A 158 -29.07 -4.60 -4.66
CA LYS A 158 -30.17 -3.73 -4.21
C LYS A 158 -30.00 -3.32 -2.75
N GLN A 159 -29.53 -4.21 -1.88
CA GLN A 159 -29.23 -3.87 -0.49
C GLN A 159 -28.11 -2.83 -0.37
N LEU A 160 -27.07 -2.92 -1.22
CA LEU A 160 -25.99 -1.92 -1.26
C LEU A 160 -26.49 -0.55 -1.73
N GLU A 161 -27.29 -0.49 -2.80
CA GLU A 161 -27.83 0.79 -3.29
C GLU A 161 -28.75 1.46 -2.27
N ASN A 162 -29.62 0.68 -1.62
CA ASN A 162 -30.47 1.20 -0.54
C ASN A 162 -29.65 1.67 0.67
N ALA A 163 -28.52 1.03 0.96
CA ALA A 163 -27.61 1.46 2.02
C ALA A 163 -26.82 2.72 1.63
N GLU A 164 -26.52 2.92 0.35
CA GLU A 164 -25.82 4.09 -0.18
C GLU A 164 -26.73 5.34 -0.20
N ASP A 165 -28.03 5.17 -0.47
CA ASP A 165 -29.03 6.26 -0.37
C ASP A 165 -29.31 6.70 1.09
N GLU A 166 -29.10 5.84 2.08
CA GLU A 166 -29.15 6.21 3.51
C GLU A 166 -27.88 6.94 4.00
N LEU A 167 -26.80 7.01 3.20
CA LEU A 167 -25.51 7.59 3.59
C LEU A 167 -25.33 9.08 3.19
N VAL A 168 -26.38 9.76 2.74
CA VAL A 168 -26.34 11.21 2.47
C VAL A 168 -26.55 12.03 3.75
N GLU A 169 -25.57 11.98 4.66
CA GLU A 169 -25.11 13.07 5.54
C GLU A 169 -24.18 12.49 6.62
N GLU A 170 -22.87 12.34 6.35
CA GLU A 170 -21.92 12.19 7.46
C GLU A 170 -20.58 12.89 7.22
N LYS A 171 -20.60 14.22 7.38
CA LYS A 171 -19.44 14.88 7.96
C LYS A 171 -19.34 14.47 9.43
N GLY A 172 -18.58 13.42 9.72
CA GLY A 172 -18.02 13.22 11.05
C GLY A 172 -18.01 11.79 11.59
N ALA A 173 -16.81 11.22 11.58
CA ALA A 173 -16.38 10.15 12.50
C ALA A 173 -17.12 8.80 12.42
N TYR A 174 -16.54 7.89 11.64
CA TYR A 174 -16.74 6.44 11.83
C TYR A 174 -16.51 6.08 13.30
N THR A 175 -17.60 5.79 14.01
CA THR A 175 -17.62 5.47 15.45
C THR A 175 -18.28 4.12 15.74
N GLU A 176 -18.46 3.28 14.71
CA GLU A 176 -19.10 1.98 14.88
C GLU A 176 -18.12 0.91 15.38
N TRP A 177 -18.66 0.03 16.23
CA TRP A 177 -17.94 -1.14 16.75
C TRP A 177 -17.96 -2.27 15.72
N MET A 178 -16.78 -2.74 15.33
CA MET A 178 -16.56 -3.87 14.43
C MET A 178 -16.18 -5.12 15.23
N LYS A 179 -16.51 -6.30 14.69
CA LYS A 179 -16.09 -7.59 15.27
C LYS A 179 -14.76 -8.04 14.68
N GLY A 180 -13.77 -8.34 15.52
CA GLY A 180 -12.51 -8.95 15.08
C GLY A 180 -12.68 -10.40 14.57
N ASN A 181 -11.75 -10.85 13.72
CA ASN A 181 -11.85 -12.11 12.98
C ASN A 181 -11.11 -13.30 13.62
N SER A 182 -10.50 -13.13 14.80
CA SER A 182 -9.80 -14.23 15.47
C SER A 182 -10.79 -15.30 15.96
N LYS A 183 -10.50 -16.55 15.62
CA LYS A 183 -11.24 -17.73 16.13
C LYS A 183 -10.85 -18.08 17.57
N GLU A 184 -9.67 -17.66 18.01
CA GLU A 184 -9.19 -17.84 19.38
C GLU A 184 -9.50 -16.60 20.22
N GLU A 185 -9.88 -16.81 21.48
CA GLU A 185 -10.16 -15.71 22.41
C GLU A 185 -8.89 -14.88 22.67
N THR A 186 -8.95 -13.60 22.31
CA THR A 186 -7.86 -12.64 22.52
C THR A 186 -8.22 -11.63 23.62
N LYS A 187 -7.19 -11.09 24.28
CA LYS A 187 -7.30 -9.94 25.19
C LYS A 187 -6.28 -8.87 24.79
N LYS A 188 -6.53 -8.23 23.66
CA LYS A 188 -5.73 -7.11 23.17
C LYS A 188 -6.09 -5.82 23.90
N GLU A 189 -5.07 -5.01 24.12
CA GLU A 189 -5.19 -3.68 24.72
C GLU A 189 -5.38 -2.62 23.63
N ASN A 190 -5.92 -1.46 24.02
CA ASN A 190 -6.04 -0.32 23.13
C ASN A 190 -4.66 0.10 22.61
N LYS A 191 -4.59 0.57 21.37
CA LYS A 191 -3.32 0.94 20.77
C LYS A 191 -3.45 2.15 19.85
N GLU A 192 -2.53 3.07 20.02
CA GLU A 192 -2.35 4.22 19.14
C GLU A 192 -1.46 3.88 17.93
N PHE A 193 -1.83 4.46 16.80
CA PHE A 193 -1.15 4.37 15.52
C PHE A 193 -0.91 5.81 15.05
N LEU A 194 0.24 6.37 15.43
CA LEU A 194 0.56 7.76 15.12
C LEU A 194 1.05 7.88 13.69
N THR A 195 0.55 8.87 12.96
CA THR A 195 0.96 9.12 11.56
C THR A 195 2.47 9.26 11.40
N LYS A 196 3.16 9.88 12.37
CA LYS A 196 4.63 10.02 12.39
C LYS A 196 5.38 8.67 12.32
N ASP A 197 4.77 7.59 12.81
CA ASP A 197 5.35 6.24 12.78
C ASP A 197 5.16 5.57 11.40
N TYR A 198 4.41 6.22 10.50
CA TYR A 198 4.04 5.77 9.16
C TYR A 198 4.30 6.88 8.12
N ALA A 199 5.45 7.56 8.20
CA ALA A 199 5.83 8.63 7.27
C ALA A 199 4.78 9.76 7.16
N ASN A 200 4.13 10.09 8.28
CA ASN A 200 3.03 11.05 8.36
C ASN A 200 1.79 10.68 7.50
N ASN A 201 1.63 9.41 7.13
CA ASN A 201 0.52 8.93 6.30
C ASN A 201 -0.72 8.55 7.14
N SER A 202 -1.78 9.36 7.05
CA SER A 202 -3.04 9.15 7.78
C SER A 202 -3.76 7.86 7.36
N THR A 203 -3.80 7.57 6.05
CA THR A 203 -4.46 6.38 5.51
C THR A 203 -3.79 5.09 5.99
N VAL A 204 -2.46 5.07 6.01
CA VAL A 204 -1.70 3.91 6.52
C VAL A 204 -1.93 3.74 8.01
N ALA A 205 -1.85 4.82 8.80
CA ALA A 205 -2.12 4.77 10.24
C ALA A 205 -3.53 4.22 10.55
N PHE A 206 -4.54 4.67 9.81
CA PHE A 206 -5.91 4.15 9.91
C PHE A 206 -6.00 2.67 9.52
N LYS A 207 -5.37 2.27 8.41
CA LYS A 207 -5.35 0.87 7.95
C LYS A 207 -4.69 -0.04 9.00
N ARG A 208 -3.58 0.39 9.60
CA ARG A 208 -2.88 -0.36 10.65
C ARG A 208 -3.72 -0.51 11.92
N ALA A 209 -4.45 0.54 12.32
CA ALA A 209 -5.38 0.46 13.43
C ALA A 209 -6.50 -0.55 13.17
N ASN A 210 -7.06 -0.58 11.95
CA ASN A 210 -8.07 -1.55 11.56
C ASN A 210 -7.52 -2.99 11.51
N GLU A 211 -6.36 -3.20 10.88
CA GLU A 211 -5.69 -4.52 10.83
C GLU A 211 -5.42 -5.06 12.24
N TYR A 212 -5.02 -4.20 13.16
CA TYR A 212 -4.80 -4.58 14.55
C TYR A 212 -6.07 -5.03 15.27
N GLY A 213 -7.18 -4.34 15.05
CA GLY A 213 -8.50 -4.70 15.57
C GLY A 213 -9.04 -6.01 14.96
N LEU A 214 -8.93 -6.17 13.64
CA LEU A 214 -9.37 -7.36 12.91
C LEU A 214 -8.63 -8.64 13.31
N THR A 215 -7.42 -8.53 13.85
CA THR A 215 -6.66 -9.68 14.38
C THR A 215 -7.02 -10.04 15.83
N SER A 216 -8.06 -9.43 16.41
CA SER A 216 -8.60 -9.80 17.73
C SER A 216 -9.87 -10.67 17.60
N SER A 217 -10.34 -11.24 18.70
CA SER A 217 -11.71 -11.79 18.83
C SER A 217 -12.68 -10.80 19.48
N GLN A 218 -12.20 -9.63 19.90
CA GLN A 218 -12.96 -8.60 20.61
C GLN A 218 -13.74 -7.74 19.61
N GLU A 219 -14.76 -7.04 20.11
CA GLU A 219 -15.30 -5.89 19.38
C GLU A 219 -14.34 -4.72 19.53
N PHE A 220 -14.10 -3.99 18.45
CA PHE A 220 -13.18 -2.85 18.42
C PHE A 220 -13.74 -1.69 17.58
N LYS A 221 -13.26 -0.48 17.81
CA LYS A 221 -13.49 0.68 16.95
C LYS A 221 -12.19 1.43 16.72
N VAL A 222 -12.10 2.18 15.63
CA VAL A 222 -10.94 3.02 15.33
C VAL A 222 -11.35 4.48 15.35
N GLN A 223 -10.69 5.30 16.15
CA GLN A 223 -11.01 6.73 16.30
C GLN A 223 -9.80 7.61 15.95
N PRO A 224 -10.00 8.78 15.32
CA PRO A 224 -8.90 9.70 15.03
C PRO A 224 -8.39 10.38 16.31
N ILE A 225 -7.07 10.52 16.41
CA ILE A 225 -6.38 11.31 17.45
C ILE A 225 -6.14 12.71 16.87
N ILE A 226 -6.84 13.72 17.39
CA ILE A 226 -6.80 15.09 16.85
C ILE A 226 -5.99 16.01 17.78
N LYS A 227 -5.04 16.76 17.21
CA LYS A 227 -4.25 17.78 17.91
C LYS A 227 -4.13 19.04 17.07
N LYS A 228 -4.53 20.19 17.61
CA LYS A 228 -4.56 21.49 16.90
C LYS A 228 -5.27 21.39 15.54
N ASP A 229 -6.47 20.81 15.54
CA ASP A 229 -7.33 20.61 14.35
C ASP A 229 -6.70 19.77 13.22
N LYS A 230 -5.64 19.00 13.52
CA LYS A 230 -5.04 18.02 12.61
C LYS A 230 -5.11 16.62 13.21
N THR A 231 -5.48 15.64 12.39
CA THR A 231 -5.34 14.23 12.75
C THR A 231 -3.86 13.87 12.81
N ILE A 232 -3.40 13.42 13.98
CA ILE A 232 -2.01 13.02 14.23
C ILE A 232 -1.84 11.50 14.32
N GLY A 233 -2.95 10.75 14.33
CA GLY A 233 -2.96 9.30 14.41
C GLY A 233 -4.37 8.75 14.54
N TYR A 234 -4.45 7.45 14.78
CA TYR A 234 -5.70 6.74 15.07
C TYR A 234 -5.49 5.82 16.27
N GLU A 235 -6.52 5.64 17.08
CA GLU A 235 -6.52 4.70 18.20
C GLU A 235 -7.49 3.56 17.89
N CYS A 236 -7.00 2.32 17.99
CA CYS A 236 -7.84 1.13 18.01
C CYS A 236 -8.24 0.84 19.47
N ILE A 237 -9.54 0.90 19.76
CA ILE A 237 -10.12 0.75 21.09
C ILE A 237 -10.91 -0.55 21.11
N PHE A 238 -10.67 -1.41 22.11
CA PHE A 238 -11.43 -2.65 22.31
C PHE A 238 -12.51 -2.49 23.37
N LYS A 239 -13.64 -3.16 23.15
CA LYS A 239 -14.79 -3.10 24.05
C LYS A 239 -14.48 -3.84 25.35
N GLY A 240 -14.71 -3.17 26.48
CA GLY A 240 -14.41 -3.71 27.82
C GLY A 240 -12.93 -3.58 28.22
N SER A 241 -12.14 -2.80 27.50
CA SER A 241 -10.75 -2.47 27.81
C SER A 241 -10.58 -1.07 28.41
N GLU A 242 -11.69 -0.44 28.80
CA GLU A 242 -11.78 0.85 29.51
C GLU A 242 -11.64 0.70 31.03
#